data_AF-A0A494YFA2-F1
#
_entry.id   AF-A0A494YFA2-F1
#
_cell.length_a   1.000
_cell.length_b   1.000
_cell.length_c   1.000
_cell.angle_alpha   90.00
_cell.angle_beta   90.00
_cell.angle_gamma   90.00
#
_symmetry.space_group_name_H-M   'P 1'
#
loop_
_entity.id
_entity.type
_entity.pdbx_description
1 polymer ?
#
loop_
_entity_poly.entity_id
_entity_poly.type
_entity_poly.pdbx_seq_one_letter_code
_entity_poly.pdbx_strand_id
1 'polypeptide(L)'
;MSSIHSTSPAAQPSYSSVRGDAAAVPQSGLAPVLAARGLVKRYGHVTALDGADFELLPGEILAVIGDNGAGKSSLIKVLSGAVRPDEGEMYLDGKPVSFRGPLDARAQGIETVYQDLAVAPAMTITENLFLGRELYKPGFIAQKLRMLDKRRMLAEANAHMASLKIGIRSMKQAVETLSGGQRQGVAVARSAAFARHVVIMDEPTAALGVKESNMVLELIGRVRDKGLPVILISHNMPHVFEIADRIHIQRLGRRVALVNRRDIDMNHAVAVMTGAATLQ
;
A
#
# COMPACT_ATOMS: atom_id res chain seq x y z
N MET A 1 48.56 0.93 -49.54
CA MET A 1 48.38 2.27 -48.98
C MET A 1 46.90 2.62 -49.03
N SER A 2 46.18 2.52 -47.92
CA SER A 2 44.88 3.18 -47.72
C SER A 2 44.45 3.10 -46.24
N SER A 3 44.43 4.27 -45.64
CA SER A 3 43.39 4.81 -44.74
C SER A 3 43.10 4.10 -43.41
N ILE A 4 43.77 4.57 -42.36
CA ILE A 4 43.39 4.41 -40.96
C ILE A 4 42.32 5.46 -40.65
N HIS A 5 41.12 5.04 -40.27
CA HIS A 5 40.09 5.91 -39.70
C HIS A 5 40.18 5.84 -38.17
N SER A 6 40.69 6.92 -37.57
CA SER A 6 40.67 7.12 -36.13
C SER A 6 39.29 7.64 -35.71
N THR A 7 38.54 6.85 -34.95
CA THR A 7 37.35 7.34 -34.26
C THR A 7 37.74 7.82 -32.87
N SER A 8 37.51 9.11 -32.66
CA SER A 8 37.71 9.84 -31.39
C SER A 8 36.75 9.29 -30.31
N PRO A 9 37.18 9.12 -29.04
CA PRO A 9 36.26 8.77 -27.97
C PRO A 9 35.44 10.00 -27.56
N ALA A 10 34.12 9.84 -27.51
CA ALA A 10 33.18 10.85 -27.02
C ALA A 10 33.50 11.25 -25.57
N ALA A 11 33.55 12.55 -25.33
CA ALA A 11 33.84 13.16 -24.04
C ALA A 11 32.80 12.74 -22.98
N GLN A 12 33.28 12.19 -21.86
CA GLN A 12 32.48 12.01 -20.65
C GLN A 12 32.37 13.36 -19.92
N PRO A 13 31.17 13.81 -19.51
CA PRO A 13 31.07 15.03 -18.72
C PRO A 13 31.60 14.79 -17.31
N SER A 14 32.63 15.57 -16.95
CA SER A 14 33.20 15.65 -15.61
C SER A 14 32.22 16.32 -14.66
N TYR A 15 31.80 15.65 -13.59
CA TYR A 15 31.11 16.28 -12.47
C TYR A 15 31.91 16.09 -11.17
N SER A 16 32.22 17.21 -10.55
CA SER A 16 32.98 17.36 -9.31
C SER A 16 32.30 16.69 -8.12
N SER A 17 33.10 16.01 -7.31
CA SER A 17 32.70 15.35 -6.07
C SER A 17 32.43 16.36 -4.94
N VAL A 18 31.24 16.29 -4.34
CA VAL A 18 30.94 16.92 -3.04
C VAL A 18 30.27 15.89 -2.15
N ARG A 19 30.87 15.67 -0.97
CA ARG A 19 30.32 14.87 0.14
C ARG A 19 29.31 15.69 0.94
N GLY A 20 28.23 15.04 1.38
CA GLY A 20 27.44 15.38 2.57
C GLY A 20 26.33 16.41 2.36
N ASP A 21 25.08 15.97 2.45
CA ASP A 21 24.09 16.45 3.43
C ASP A 21 22.70 15.88 3.10
N ALA A 22 21.88 15.72 4.14
CA ALA A 22 20.52 15.21 4.08
C ALA A 22 19.72 15.92 2.97
N ALA A 23 19.47 15.21 1.87
CA ALA A 23 18.78 15.78 0.72
C ALA A 23 17.37 16.21 1.11
N ALA A 24 17.11 17.51 0.92
CA ALA A 24 15.85 18.17 1.17
C ALA A 24 14.69 17.48 0.43
N VAL A 25 13.58 17.31 1.14
CA VAL A 25 12.31 16.80 0.61
C VAL A 25 11.86 17.69 -0.55
N PRO A 26 11.54 17.14 -1.74
CA PRO A 26 10.98 17.92 -2.82
C PRO A 26 9.61 18.48 -2.41
N GLN A 27 9.46 19.80 -2.48
CA GLN A 27 8.21 20.49 -2.26
C GLN A 27 7.20 20.12 -3.35
N SER A 28 6.28 19.21 -3.04
CA SER A 28 4.93 19.23 -3.60
C SER A 28 4.03 19.87 -2.55
N GLY A 29 3.21 20.85 -2.94
CA GLY A 29 2.44 21.72 -2.03
C GLY A 29 1.32 21.04 -1.22
N LEU A 30 1.35 19.71 -1.07
CA LEU A 30 0.38 18.94 -0.29
C LEU A 30 1.07 18.28 0.90
N ALA A 31 0.52 18.50 2.10
CA ALA A 31 1.01 17.84 3.30
C ALA A 31 0.72 16.32 3.23
N PRO A 32 1.69 15.44 3.60
CA PRO A 32 1.46 14.01 3.63
C PRO A 32 0.30 13.61 4.57
N VAL A 33 -0.55 12.67 4.10
CA VAL A 33 -1.60 12.05 4.93
C VAL A 33 -0.98 11.13 5.98
N LEU A 34 0.08 10.41 5.61
CA LEU A 34 0.81 9.50 6.48
C LEU A 34 2.30 9.72 6.22
N ALA A 35 3.05 10.01 7.28
CA ALA A 35 4.49 10.17 7.22
C ALA A 35 5.16 9.41 8.36
N ALA A 36 6.37 8.95 8.11
CA ALA A 36 7.23 8.42 9.15
C ALA A 36 8.66 8.93 8.96
N ARG A 37 9.35 9.19 10.06
CA ARG A 37 10.69 9.76 10.07
C ARG A 37 11.62 8.89 10.90
N GLY A 38 12.73 8.49 10.30
CA GLY A 38 13.79 7.74 10.97
C GLY A 38 13.31 6.43 11.62
N LEU A 39 12.38 5.70 11.00
CA LEU A 39 11.87 4.46 11.57
C LEU A 39 12.98 3.41 11.71
N VAL A 40 13.17 2.92 12.93
CA VAL A 40 14.06 1.80 13.21
C VAL A 40 13.26 0.63 13.75
N LYS A 41 13.56 -0.57 13.24
CA LYS A 41 13.00 -1.81 13.77
C LYS A 41 14.03 -2.92 13.74
N ARG A 42 14.27 -3.52 14.90
CA ARG A 42 15.19 -4.63 15.13
C ARG A 42 14.41 -5.87 15.60
N TYR A 43 14.84 -7.02 15.11
CA TYR A 43 14.37 -8.35 15.52
C TYR A 43 15.59 -9.16 15.96
N GLY A 44 15.86 -9.18 17.26
CA GLY A 44 17.12 -9.73 17.78
C GLY A 44 18.32 -9.00 17.16
N HIS A 45 19.17 -9.74 16.44
CA HIS A 45 20.36 -9.19 15.79
C HIS A 45 20.10 -8.59 14.40
N VAL A 46 18.88 -8.70 13.87
CA VAL A 46 18.54 -8.23 12.52
C VAL A 46 17.88 -6.86 12.58
N THR A 47 18.51 -5.85 11.98
CA THR A 47 17.88 -4.53 11.75
C THR A 47 17.06 -4.59 10.46
N ALA A 48 15.74 -4.62 10.58
CA ALA A 48 14.83 -4.70 9.44
C ALA A 48 14.44 -3.32 8.88
N LEU A 49 14.40 -2.29 9.73
CA LEU A 49 14.31 -0.88 9.33
C LEU A 49 15.43 -0.12 10.01
N ASP A 50 16.12 0.74 9.27
CA ASP A 50 17.37 1.38 9.69
C ASP A 50 17.34 2.89 9.42
N GLY A 51 16.42 3.60 10.06
CA GLY A 51 16.17 5.01 9.81
C GLY A 51 15.34 5.24 8.54
N ALA A 52 14.33 4.40 8.31
CA ALA A 52 13.46 4.51 7.15
C ALA A 52 12.52 5.71 7.26
N ASP A 53 12.61 6.62 6.29
CA ASP A 53 11.62 7.66 6.08
C ASP A 53 10.51 7.17 5.15
N PHE A 54 9.30 7.68 5.36
CA PHE A 54 8.13 7.34 4.56
C PHE A 54 7.22 8.57 4.43
N GLU A 55 6.61 8.74 3.27
CA GLU A 55 5.57 9.75 3.06
C GLU A 55 4.58 9.25 2.02
N LEU A 56 3.30 9.47 2.30
CA LEU A 56 2.17 9.23 1.40
C LEU A 56 1.39 10.54 1.28
N LEU A 57 1.14 10.99 0.07
CA LEU A 57 0.33 12.17 -0.21
C LEU A 57 -1.15 11.82 -0.28
N PRO A 58 -2.05 12.80 -0.08
CA PRO A 58 -3.49 12.61 -0.27
C PRO A 58 -3.80 12.18 -1.71
N GLY A 59 -4.71 11.22 -1.88
CA GLY A 59 -5.22 10.81 -3.20
C GLY A 59 -4.21 10.17 -4.15
N GLU A 60 -3.07 9.68 -3.67
CA GLU A 60 -2.07 9.00 -4.51
C GLU A 60 -2.03 7.48 -4.27
N ILE A 61 -1.57 6.73 -5.27
CA ILE A 61 -1.07 5.38 -5.12
C ILE A 61 0.45 5.44 -5.02
N LEU A 62 0.98 5.18 -3.83
CA LEU A 62 2.42 5.01 -3.61
C LEU A 62 2.79 3.54 -3.67
N ALA A 63 3.59 3.16 -4.66
CA ALA A 63 4.16 1.82 -4.71
C ALA A 63 5.40 1.72 -3.81
N VAL A 64 5.45 0.73 -2.92
CA VAL A 64 6.65 0.37 -2.15
C VAL A 64 7.29 -0.86 -2.79
N ILE A 65 8.43 -0.66 -3.43
CA ILE A 65 9.22 -1.72 -4.06
C ILE A 65 10.56 -1.92 -3.33
N GLY A 66 11.22 -3.04 -3.59
CA GLY A 66 12.43 -3.43 -2.90
C GLY A 66 12.73 -4.90 -3.15
N ASP A 67 13.99 -5.31 -3.01
CA ASP A 67 14.36 -6.72 -3.06
C ASP A 67 13.82 -7.49 -1.83
N ASN A 68 13.92 -8.81 -1.84
CA ASN A 68 13.66 -9.66 -0.69
C ASN A 68 14.60 -9.27 0.46
N GLY A 69 14.05 -9.09 1.67
CA GLY A 69 14.82 -8.62 2.82
C GLY A 69 15.06 -7.10 2.86
N ALA A 70 14.56 -6.31 1.91
CA ALA A 70 14.72 -4.86 1.91
C ALA A 70 14.00 -4.13 3.08
N GLY A 71 13.14 -4.82 3.84
CA GLY A 71 12.41 -4.25 4.98
C GLY A 71 10.96 -3.84 4.69
N LYS A 72 10.44 -4.09 3.47
CA LYS A 72 9.07 -3.72 3.06
C LYS A 72 7.99 -4.21 4.03
N SER A 73 7.98 -5.51 4.34
CA SER A 73 6.98 -6.09 5.25
C SER A 73 7.09 -5.54 6.67
N SER A 74 8.30 -5.19 7.12
CA SER A 74 8.51 -4.56 8.43
C SER A 74 7.99 -3.12 8.44
N LEU A 75 8.20 -2.37 7.35
CA LEU A 75 7.63 -1.04 7.17
C LEU A 75 6.10 -1.10 7.23
N ILE A 76 5.49 -2.00 6.45
CA ILE A 76 4.02 -2.19 6.46
C ILE A 76 3.51 -2.51 7.86
N LYS A 77 4.14 -3.45 8.55
CA LYS A 77 3.73 -3.84 9.91
C LYS A 77 3.82 -2.68 10.90
N VAL A 78 4.80 -1.79 10.73
CA VAL A 78 4.90 -0.57 11.54
C VAL A 78 3.77 0.41 11.19
N LEU A 79 3.55 0.69 9.91
CA LEU A 79 2.51 1.61 9.44
C LEU A 79 1.09 1.12 9.76
N SER A 80 0.86 -0.20 9.76
CA SER A 80 -0.43 -0.82 10.12
C SER A 80 -0.60 -1.05 11.63
N GLY A 81 0.40 -0.71 12.44
CA GLY A 81 0.39 -0.91 13.89
C GLY A 81 0.51 -2.36 14.34
N ALA A 82 0.79 -3.30 13.44
CA ALA A 82 1.06 -4.71 13.78
C ALA A 82 2.37 -4.89 14.54
N VAL A 83 3.33 -4.00 14.34
CA VAL A 83 4.61 -3.97 15.04
C VAL A 83 4.90 -2.54 15.48
N ARG A 84 5.43 -2.36 16.70
CA ARG A 84 5.92 -1.05 17.14
C ARG A 84 7.36 -0.82 16.67
N PRO A 85 7.69 0.36 16.13
CA PRO A 85 9.07 0.72 15.86
C PRO A 85 9.84 0.85 17.18
N ASP A 86 11.15 0.64 17.13
CA ASP A 86 12.03 0.83 18.29
C ASP A 86 12.48 2.29 18.39
N GLU A 87 12.61 2.98 17.24
CA GLU A 87 12.94 4.40 17.14
C GLU A 87 12.19 5.03 15.96
N GLY A 88 12.16 6.36 15.93
CA GLY A 88 11.49 7.15 14.90
C GLY A 88 10.05 7.53 15.27
N GLU A 89 9.43 8.31 14.40
CA GLU A 89 8.13 8.93 14.65
C GLU A 89 7.19 8.72 13.47
N MET A 90 5.89 8.62 13.75
CA MET A 90 4.84 8.53 12.74
C MET A 90 3.83 9.66 12.91
N TYR A 91 3.29 10.11 11.79
CA TYR A 91 2.37 11.23 11.70
C TYR A 91 1.21 10.86 10.78
N LEU A 92 -0.03 11.12 11.24
CA LEU A 92 -1.25 10.98 10.44
C LEU A 92 -1.93 12.35 10.38
N ASP A 93 -2.16 12.87 9.17
CA ASP A 93 -2.64 14.23 8.91
C ASP A 93 -1.85 15.30 9.69
N GLY A 94 -0.52 15.14 9.73
CA GLY A 94 0.41 16.01 10.46
C GLY A 94 0.40 15.84 11.99
N LYS A 95 -0.44 14.97 12.56
CA LYS A 95 -0.50 14.72 14.00
C LYS A 95 0.34 13.50 14.39
N PRO A 96 1.16 13.57 15.45
CA PRO A 96 1.90 12.41 15.94
C PRO A 96 0.95 11.27 16.29
N VAL A 97 1.29 10.05 15.85
CA VAL A 97 0.52 8.83 16.13
C VAL A 97 1.41 7.71 16.61
N SER A 98 0.86 6.86 17.47
CA SER A 98 1.47 5.61 17.90
C SER A 98 0.38 4.57 18.09
N PHE A 99 0.59 3.37 17.57
CA PHE A 99 -0.40 2.29 17.62
C PHE A 99 0.03 1.22 18.63
N ARG A 100 -0.90 0.76 19.48
CA ARG A 100 -0.63 -0.37 20.38
C ARG A 100 -0.86 -1.71 19.70
N GLY A 101 -1.61 -1.73 18.61
CA GLY A 101 -1.88 -2.89 17.76
C GLY A 101 -2.66 -2.47 16.50
N PRO A 102 -2.98 -3.43 15.60
CA PRO A 102 -3.68 -3.15 14.35
C PRO A 102 -5.07 -2.50 14.52
N LEU A 103 -5.76 -2.80 15.62
CA LEU A 103 -7.07 -2.22 15.91
C LEU A 103 -6.98 -0.71 16.18
N ASP A 104 -5.86 -0.21 16.72
CA ASP A 104 -5.65 1.22 16.95
C ASP A 104 -5.44 1.95 15.61
N ALA A 105 -4.58 1.41 14.73
CA ALA A 105 -4.36 1.97 13.40
C ALA A 105 -5.67 2.01 12.60
N ARG A 106 -6.45 0.94 12.70
CA ARG A 106 -7.80 0.86 12.12
C ARG A 106 -8.78 1.87 12.72
N ALA A 107 -8.76 2.07 14.04
CA ALA A 107 -9.56 3.10 14.69
C ALA A 107 -9.14 4.52 14.29
N GLN A 108 -7.92 4.70 13.79
CA GLN A 108 -7.43 5.92 13.14
C GLN A 108 -7.66 5.92 11.61
N GLY A 109 -8.39 4.93 11.08
CA GLY A 109 -8.80 4.88 9.67
C GLY A 109 -7.73 4.40 8.67
N ILE A 110 -6.73 3.67 9.16
CA ILE A 110 -5.76 2.92 8.33
C ILE A 110 -6.26 1.48 8.18
N GLU A 111 -6.54 1.05 6.96
CA GLU A 111 -6.96 -0.32 6.64
C GLU A 111 -5.86 -1.07 5.91
N THR A 112 -5.81 -2.40 6.06
CA THR A 112 -4.79 -3.23 5.41
C THR A 112 -5.40 -4.48 4.80
N VAL A 113 -5.12 -4.70 3.52
CA VAL A 113 -5.32 -5.96 2.81
C VAL A 113 -3.98 -6.69 2.83
N TYR A 114 -3.89 -7.77 3.61
CA TYR A 114 -2.74 -8.65 3.61
C TYR A 114 -2.81 -9.66 2.45
N GLN A 115 -1.66 -10.23 2.09
CA GLN A 115 -1.53 -11.28 1.07
C GLN A 115 -2.47 -12.46 1.34
N ASP A 116 -2.49 -12.95 2.58
CA ASP A 116 -3.55 -13.86 3.04
C ASP A 116 -4.81 -13.03 3.26
N LEU A 117 -5.73 -13.12 2.30
CA LEU A 117 -7.02 -12.47 2.35
C LEU A 117 -7.71 -12.90 3.63
N ALA A 118 -7.71 -12.03 4.64
CA ALA A 118 -8.30 -12.26 5.95
C ALA A 118 -9.84 -12.25 5.85
N VAL A 119 -10.40 -13.09 4.98
CA VAL A 119 -11.81 -13.32 4.72
C VAL A 119 -12.22 -14.64 5.34
N ALA A 120 -13.42 -14.70 5.93
CA ALA A 120 -14.01 -15.90 6.47
C ALA A 120 -14.75 -16.65 5.35
N PRO A 121 -14.23 -17.81 4.86
CA PRO A 121 -14.72 -18.42 3.62
C PRO A 121 -16.20 -18.82 3.67
N ALA A 122 -16.65 -19.38 4.80
CA ALA A 122 -18.02 -19.84 5.02
C ALA A 122 -19.03 -18.70 5.25
N MET A 123 -18.56 -17.48 5.53
CA MET A 123 -19.45 -16.33 5.78
C MET A 123 -19.85 -15.68 4.47
N THR A 124 -21.02 -15.05 4.47
CA THR A 124 -21.48 -14.32 3.28
C THR A 124 -20.58 -13.12 2.98
N ILE A 125 -20.64 -12.60 1.76
CA ILE A 125 -19.89 -11.39 1.38
C ILE A 125 -20.27 -10.21 2.27
N THR A 126 -21.58 -10.05 2.57
CA THR A 126 -22.07 -8.99 3.48
C THR A 126 -21.46 -9.14 4.87
N GLU A 127 -21.46 -10.35 5.41
CA GLU A 127 -20.91 -10.60 6.76
C GLU A 127 -19.40 -10.43 6.78
N ASN A 128 -18.69 -10.82 5.72
CA ASN A 128 -17.26 -10.57 5.56
C ASN A 128 -16.92 -9.07 5.53
N LEU A 129 -17.72 -8.27 4.82
CA LEU A 129 -17.54 -6.83 4.73
C LEU A 129 -17.57 -6.20 6.13
N PHE A 130 -18.56 -6.58 6.94
CA PHE A 130 -18.76 -6.02 8.28
C PHE A 130 -18.07 -6.79 9.41
N LEU A 131 -17.21 -7.78 9.11
CA LEU A 131 -16.57 -8.58 10.15
C LEU A 131 -15.71 -7.70 11.07
N GLY A 132 -16.03 -7.73 12.37
CA GLY A 132 -15.45 -6.86 13.39
C GLY A 132 -15.92 -5.40 13.35
N ARG A 133 -16.88 -5.05 12.48
CA ARG A 133 -17.56 -3.74 12.34
C ARG A 133 -19.07 -3.92 12.31
N GLU A 134 -19.56 -4.91 13.03
CA GLU A 134 -20.95 -5.32 12.95
C GLU A 134 -21.88 -4.17 13.34
N LEU A 135 -22.90 -3.91 12.52
CA LEU A 135 -23.93 -2.96 12.86
C LEU A 135 -24.97 -3.65 13.74
N TYR A 136 -25.22 -3.07 14.91
CA TYR A 136 -26.25 -3.53 15.81
C TYR A 136 -27.55 -2.76 15.61
N LYS A 137 -28.68 -3.43 15.83
CA LYS A 137 -30.00 -2.80 15.80
C LYS A 137 -30.07 -1.66 16.84
N PRO A 138 -30.78 -0.56 16.52
CA PRO A 138 -31.00 0.52 17.48
C PRO A 138 -31.83 0.04 18.68
N GLY A 139 -31.62 0.66 19.84
CA GLY A 139 -32.35 0.39 21.07
C GLY A 139 -31.54 -0.35 22.13
N PHE A 140 -31.75 0.00 23.41
CA PHE A 140 -30.98 -0.47 24.55
C PHE A 140 -30.93 -2.01 24.66
N ILE A 141 -32.09 -2.66 24.50
CA ILE A 141 -32.21 -4.12 24.58
C ILE A 141 -31.43 -4.78 23.42
N ALA A 142 -31.58 -4.26 22.21
CA ALA A 142 -30.94 -4.81 21.03
C ALA A 142 -29.41 -4.68 21.06
N GLN A 143 -28.89 -3.56 21.60
CA GLN A 143 -27.47 -3.36 21.85
C GLN A 143 -26.95 -4.29 22.95
N LYS A 144 -27.69 -4.43 24.06
CA LYS A 144 -27.31 -5.33 25.17
C LYS A 144 -27.26 -6.79 24.73
N LEU A 145 -28.17 -7.21 23.86
CA LEU A 145 -28.22 -8.55 23.27
C LEU A 145 -27.36 -8.70 22.00
N ARG A 146 -26.61 -7.67 21.61
CA ARG A 146 -25.75 -7.65 20.41
C ARG A 146 -26.47 -8.12 19.14
N MET A 147 -27.74 -7.71 18.96
CA MET A 147 -28.56 -8.10 17.82
C MET A 147 -28.12 -7.39 16.55
N LEU A 148 -27.66 -8.15 15.55
CA LEU A 148 -27.18 -7.62 14.28
C LEU A 148 -28.30 -6.99 13.43
N ASP A 149 -28.01 -5.85 12.82
CA ASP A 149 -28.85 -5.21 11.81
C ASP A 149 -28.47 -5.69 10.40
N LYS A 150 -28.80 -6.96 10.12
CA LYS A 150 -28.50 -7.60 8.82
C LYS A 150 -29.11 -6.85 7.63
N ARG A 151 -30.23 -6.16 7.81
CA ARG A 151 -30.88 -5.38 6.74
C ARG A 151 -30.05 -4.16 6.39
N ARG A 152 -29.62 -3.40 7.40
CA ARG A 152 -28.76 -2.24 7.21
C ARG A 152 -27.39 -2.63 6.65
N MET A 153 -26.76 -3.65 7.21
CA MET A 153 -25.49 -4.18 6.70
C MET A 153 -25.60 -4.57 5.23
N LEU A 154 -26.66 -5.26 4.82
CA LEU A 154 -26.87 -5.64 3.42
C LEU A 154 -27.07 -4.41 2.51
N ALA A 155 -27.81 -3.40 2.96
CA ALA A 155 -28.03 -2.18 2.18
C ALA A 155 -26.72 -1.39 1.97
N GLU A 156 -25.96 -1.16 3.04
CA GLU A 156 -24.66 -0.50 2.99
C GLU A 156 -23.65 -1.32 2.17
N ALA A 157 -23.63 -2.65 2.33
CA ALA A 157 -22.77 -3.53 1.53
C ALA A 157 -23.05 -3.41 0.03
N ASN A 158 -24.32 -3.41 -0.39
CA ASN A 158 -24.67 -3.22 -1.80
C ASN A 158 -24.22 -1.86 -2.32
N ALA A 159 -24.39 -0.78 -1.54
CA ALA A 159 -23.97 0.55 -1.92
C ALA A 159 -22.44 0.64 -2.11
N HIS A 160 -21.67 0.08 -1.18
CA HIS A 160 -20.21 0.03 -1.27
C HIS A 160 -19.75 -0.74 -2.51
N MET A 161 -20.28 -1.94 -2.76
CA MET A 161 -19.87 -2.76 -3.91
C MET A 161 -20.26 -2.13 -5.25
N ALA A 162 -21.45 -1.52 -5.33
CA ALA A 162 -21.89 -0.80 -6.53
C ALA A 162 -20.99 0.40 -6.82
N SER A 163 -20.62 1.17 -5.79
CA SER A 163 -19.73 2.32 -5.93
C SER A 163 -18.33 1.93 -6.42
N LEU A 164 -17.91 0.69 -6.17
CA LEU A 164 -16.64 0.12 -6.62
C LEU A 164 -16.79 -0.74 -7.87
N LYS A 165 -17.96 -0.71 -8.53
CA LYS A 165 -18.39 -1.52 -9.68
C LYS A 165 -17.80 -2.95 -9.65
N ILE A 166 -17.98 -3.65 -8.54
CA ILE A 166 -17.56 -5.05 -8.40
C ILE A 166 -18.71 -5.94 -8.85
N GLY A 167 -18.46 -6.75 -9.86
CA GLY A 167 -19.45 -7.65 -10.46
C GLY A 167 -19.77 -8.86 -9.57
N ILE A 168 -20.57 -8.65 -8.51
CA ILE A 168 -21.03 -9.71 -7.62
C ILE A 168 -22.52 -9.99 -7.83
N ARG A 169 -22.85 -11.26 -8.11
CA ARG A 169 -24.23 -11.70 -8.36
C ARG A 169 -25.12 -11.64 -7.13
N SER A 170 -24.59 -12.01 -5.97
CA SER A 170 -25.33 -12.02 -4.70
C SER A 170 -24.41 -11.73 -3.53
N MET A 171 -24.78 -10.74 -2.70
CA MET A 171 -24.07 -10.40 -1.46
C MET A 171 -24.32 -11.40 -0.31
N LYS A 172 -25.22 -12.37 -0.54
CA LYS A 172 -25.61 -13.41 0.41
C LYS A 172 -24.95 -14.78 0.14
N GLN A 173 -24.17 -14.91 -0.92
CA GLN A 173 -23.38 -16.13 -1.14
C GLN A 173 -22.15 -16.15 -0.23
N ALA A 174 -21.66 -17.33 0.10
CA ALA A 174 -20.41 -17.50 0.85
C ALA A 174 -19.20 -17.04 0.02
N VAL A 175 -18.17 -16.52 0.69
CA VAL A 175 -16.96 -16.02 0.00
C VAL A 175 -16.18 -17.15 -0.68
N GLU A 176 -16.23 -18.37 -0.14
CA GLU A 176 -15.54 -19.52 -0.73
C GLU A 176 -16.02 -19.88 -2.15
N THR A 177 -17.26 -19.54 -2.51
CA THR A 177 -17.82 -19.83 -3.84
C THR A 177 -17.36 -18.85 -4.92
N LEU A 178 -16.63 -17.81 -4.56
CA LEU A 178 -16.10 -16.79 -5.47
C LEU A 178 -14.80 -17.25 -6.14
N SER A 179 -14.50 -16.73 -7.34
CA SER A 179 -13.18 -16.89 -7.95
C SER A 179 -12.08 -16.18 -7.13
N GLY A 180 -10.81 -16.52 -7.35
CA GLY A 180 -9.68 -15.85 -6.67
C GLY A 180 -9.72 -14.33 -6.80
N GLY A 181 -9.90 -13.82 -8.03
CA GLY A 181 -10.02 -12.38 -8.29
C GLY A 181 -11.24 -11.74 -7.64
N GLN A 182 -12.38 -12.44 -7.58
CA GLN A 182 -13.58 -11.95 -6.89
C GLN A 182 -13.37 -11.89 -5.37
N ARG A 183 -12.72 -12.90 -4.77
CA ARG A 183 -12.35 -12.88 -3.34
C ARG A 183 -11.42 -11.72 -3.03
N GLN A 184 -10.44 -11.48 -3.90
CA GLN A 184 -9.54 -10.33 -3.79
C GLN A 184 -10.33 -9.01 -3.86
N GLY A 185 -11.24 -8.90 -4.84
CA GLY A 185 -12.11 -7.75 -4.98
C GLY A 185 -12.95 -7.49 -3.72
N VAL A 186 -13.49 -8.53 -3.08
CA VAL A 186 -14.19 -8.40 -1.79
C VAL A 186 -13.27 -7.90 -0.68
N ALA A 187 -12.04 -8.42 -0.58
CA ALA A 187 -11.09 -8.00 0.44
C ALA A 187 -10.65 -6.53 0.28
N VAL A 188 -10.40 -6.11 -0.97
CA VAL A 188 -10.10 -4.71 -1.32
C VAL A 188 -11.30 -3.83 -1.04
N ALA A 189 -12.51 -4.24 -1.44
CA ALA A 189 -13.73 -3.48 -1.20
C ALA A 189 -14.02 -3.28 0.28
N ARG A 190 -13.81 -4.33 1.09
CA ARG A 190 -13.92 -4.24 2.54
C ARG A 190 -13.01 -3.19 3.11
N SER A 191 -11.74 -3.22 2.75
CA SER A 191 -10.77 -2.25 3.27
C SER A 191 -11.12 -0.84 2.80
N ALA A 192 -11.47 -0.66 1.52
CA ALA A 192 -11.86 0.64 0.99
C ALA A 192 -13.19 1.17 1.56
N ALA A 193 -14.13 0.31 1.95
CA ALA A 193 -15.41 0.74 2.50
C ALA A 193 -15.29 1.39 3.89
N PHE A 194 -14.27 1.01 4.66
CA PHE A 194 -14.08 1.51 6.04
C PHE A 194 -12.83 2.37 6.22
N ALA A 195 -11.93 2.41 5.23
CA ALA A 195 -10.79 3.30 5.26
C ALA A 195 -11.24 4.75 5.23
N ARG A 196 -10.59 5.57 6.06
CA ARG A 196 -10.83 7.02 6.11
C ARG A 196 -9.59 7.80 5.70
N HIS A 197 -8.40 7.28 6.00
CA HIS A 197 -7.15 7.98 5.74
C HIS A 197 -6.24 7.21 4.80
N VAL A 198 -6.05 5.89 4.99
CA VAL A 198 -5.09 5.11 4.20
C VAL A 198 -5.58 3.69 3.97
N VAL A 199 -5.38 3.16 2.75
CA VAL A 199 -5.49 1.73 2.46
C VAL A 199 -4.12 1.16 2.12
N ILE A 200 -3.68 0.15 2.85
CA ILE A 200 -2.46 -0.61 2.57
C ILE A 200 -2.84 -1.89 1.85
N MET A 201 -2.16 -2.21 0.74
CA MET A 201 -2.42 -3.39 -0.06
C MET A 201 -1.11 -4.15 -0.28
N ASP A 202 -0.98 -5.28 0.42
CA ASP A 202 0.22 -6.13 0.40
C ASP A 202 0.05 -7.25 -0.63
N GLU A 203 0.78 -7.13 -1.73
CA GLU A 203 0.76 -8.03 -2.89
C GLU A 203 -0.65 -8.41 -3.37
N PRO A 204 -1.53 -7.43 -3.68
CA PRO A 204 -2.95 -7.69 -3.91
C PRO A 204 -3.24 -8.48 -5.19
N THR A 205 -2.25 -8.69 -6.06
CA THR A 205 -2.39 -9.48 -7.29
C THR A 205 -1.61 -10.80 -7.22
N ALA A 206 -1.10 -11.17 -6.05
CA ALA A 206 -0.38 -12.43 -5.88
C ALA A 206 -1.28 -13.62 -6.25
N ALA A 207 -0.72 -14.59 -6.99
CA ALA A 207 -1.40 -15.81 -7.42
C ALA A 207 -2.67 -15.61 -8.29
N LEU A 208 -2.87 -14.43 -8.88
CA LEU A 208 -3.95 -14.16 -9.83
C LEU A 208 -3.49 -14.26 -11.28
N GLY A 209 -4.41 -14.70 -12.17
CA GLY A 209 -4.21 -14.61 -13.61
C GLY A 209 -4.21 -13.16 -14.09
N VAL A 210 -3.85 -12.94 -15.35
CA VAL A 210 -3.74 -11.59 -15.94
C VAL A 210 -5.08 -10.84 -15.89
N LYS A 211 -6.19 -11.50 -16.28
CA LYS A 211 -7.52 -10.88 -16.26
C LYS A 211 -7.95 -10.49 -14.85
N GLU A 212 -7.76 -11.37 -13.88
CA GLU A 212 -8.10 -11.11 -12.48
C GLU A 212 -7.22 -10.02 -11.87
N SER A 213 -5.93 -10.01 -12.19
CA SER A 213 -5.00 -8.97 -11.75
C SER A 213 -5.44 -7.60 -12.24
N ASN A 214 -5.76 -7.46 -13.53
CA ASN A 214 -6.21 -6.19 -14.10
C ASN A 214 -7.51 -5.69 -13.43
N MET A 215 -8.46 -6.58 -13.14
CA MET A 215 -9.68 -6.22 -12.42
C MET A 215 -9.38 -5.67 -11.01
N VAL A 216 -8.40 -6.25 -10.32
CA VAL A 216 -7.95 -5.76 -9.01
C VAL A 216 -7.25 -4.42 -9.17
N LEU A 217 -6.33 -4.25 -10.12
CA LEU A 217 -5.65 -2.97 -10.36
C LEU A 217 -6.63 -1.84 -10.69
N GLU A 218 -7.63 -2.09 -11.54
CA GLU A 218 -8.72 -1.14 -11.82
C GLU A 218 -9.53 -0.80 -10.56
N LEU A 219 -9.76 -1.77 -9.67
CA LEU A 219 -10.41 -1.52 -8.39
C LEU A 219 -9.55 -0.61 -7.50
N ILE A 220 -8.24 -0.85 -7.42
CA ILE A 220 -7.30 -0.01 -6.66
C ILE A 220 -7.31 1.42 -7.21
N GLY A 221 -7.27 1.57 -8.54
CA GLY A 221 -7.40 2.87 -9.20
C GLY A 221 -8.66 3.62 -8.78
N ARG A 222 -9.81 2.93 -8.77
CA ARG A 222 -11.09 3.52 -8.31
C ARG A 222 -11.11 3.88 -6.83
N VAL A 223 -10.36 3.19 -5.98
CA VAL A 223 -10.20 3.57 -4.56
C VAL A 223 -9.46 4.90 -4.47
N ARG A 224 -8.35 5.06 -5.21
CA ARG A 224 -7.60 6.30 -5.32
C ARG A 224 -8.43 7.45 -5.90
N ASP A 225 -9.20 7.20 -6.95
CA ASP A 225 -10.03 8.22 -7.60
C ASP A 225 -11.15 8.77 -6.69
N LYS A 226 -11.48 8.05 -5.60
CA LYS A 226 -12.38 8.53 -4.54
C LYS A 226 -11.68 9.39 -3.48
N GLY A 227 -10.39 9.67 -3.65
CA GLY A 227 -9.58 10.46 -2.73
C GLY A 227 -8.93 9.65 -1.60
N LEU A 228 -9.08 8.32 -1.58
CA LEU A 228 -8.40 7.47 -0.60
C LEU A 228 -6.98 7.14 -1.07
N PRO A 229 -5.94 7.60 -0.37
CA PRO A 229 -4.57 7.27 -0.74
C PRO A 229 -4.25 5.81 -0.40
N VAL A 230 -3.45 5.21 -1.27
CA VAL A 230 -3.16 3.78 -1.27
C VAL A 230 -1.65 3.53 -1.18
N ILE A 231 -1.25 2.64 -0.28
CA ILE A 231 0.09 2.05 -0.27
C ILE A 231 -0.01 0.70 -0.97
N LEU A 232 0.65 0.57 -2.12
CA LEU A 232 0.71 -0.67 -2.89
C LEU A 232 2.07 -1.33 -2.70
N ILE A 233 2.09 -2.56 -2.18
CA ILE A 233 3.32 -3.35 -2.10
C ILE A 233 3.22 -4.43 -3.15
N SER A 234 4.23 -4.46 -4.02
CA SER A 234 4.27 -5.41 -5.13
C SER A 234 5.71 -5.55 -5.62
N HIS A 235 6.09 -6.78 -5.94
CA HIS A 235 7.30 -7.09 -6.70
C HIS A 235 7.03 -7.26 -8.20
N ASN A 236 5.75 -7.20 -8.62
CA ASN A 236 5.36 -7.21 -10.03
C ASN A 236 5.47 -5.79 -10.60
N MET A 237 6.58 -5.54 -11.27
CA MET A 237 6.91 -4.23 -11.82
C MET A 237 5.93 -3.72 -12.89
N PRO A 238 5.45 -4.53 -13.85
CA PRO A 238 4.37 -4.12 -14.75
C PRO A 238 3.16 -3.53 -14.03
N HIS A 239 2.64 -4.21 -13.00
CA HIS A 239 1.50 -3.73 -12.22
C HIS A 239 1.81 -2.43 -11.49
N VAL A 240 3.02 -2.33 -10.91
CA VAL A 240 3.48 -1.11 -10.25
C VAL A 240 3.52 0.05 -11.25
N PHE A 241 3.97 -0.16 -12.48
CA PHE A 241 4.06 0.87 -13.53
C PHE A 241 2.72 1.22 -14.16
N GLU A 242 1.72 0.35 -14.05
CA GLU A 242 0.39 0.58 -14.57
C GLU A 242 -0.41 1.59 -13.72
N ILE A 243 -0.36 1.49 -12.38
CA ILE A 243 -1.29 2.23 -11.52
C ILE A 243 -0.67 3.25 -10.55
N ALA A 244 0.61 3.11 -10.19
CA ALA A 244 1.18 3.93 -9.13
C ALA A 244 1.61 5.31 -9.61
N ASP A 245 1.33 6.32 -8.79
CA ASP A 245 1.68 7.72 -9.04
C ASP A 245 3.16 7.97 -8.69
N ARG A 246 3.63 7.37 -7.58
CA ARG A 246 5.01 7.46 -7.09
C ARG A 246 5.56 6.09 -6.70
N ILE A 247 6.88 5.98 -6.68
CA ILE A 247 7.62 4.79 -6.22
C ILE A 247 8.48 5.16 -5.03
N HIS A 248 8.22 4.52 -3.89
CA HIS A 248 9.15 4.37 -2.79
C HIS A 248 10.03 3.14 -3.07
N ILE A 249 11.33 3.35 -3.25
CA ILE A 249 12.30 2.26 -3.42
C ILE A 249 12.98 2.03 -2.08
N GLN A 250 12.79 0.84 -1.51
CA GLN A 250 13.35 0.43 -0.24
C GLN A 250 14.49 -0.57 -0.45
N ARG A 251 15.59 -0.38 0.27
CA ARG A 251 16.76 -1.28 0.24
C ARG A 251 17.45 -1.26 1.60
N LEU A 252 17.83 -2.44 2.10
CA LEU A 252 18.53 -2.62 3.39
C LEU A 252 17.89 -1.84 4.55
N GLY A 253 16.56 -1.87 4.65
CA GLY A 253 15.82 -1.21 5.73
C GLY A 253 15.70 0.31 5.61
N ARG A 254 16.08 0.92 4.47
CA ARG A 254 16.03 2.37 4.23
C ARG A 254 15.28 2.72 2.95
N ARG A 255 14.69 3.91 2.90
CA ARG A 255 14.20 4.52 1.66
C ARG A 255 15.39 5.06 0.88
N VAL A 256 15.75 4.42 -0.23
CA VAL A 256 16.88 4.84 -1.07
C VAL A 256 16.46 5.81 -2.17
N ALA A 257 15.19 5.81 -2.55
CA ALA A 257 14.64 6.78 -3.48
C ALA A 257 13.13 6.95 -3.32
N LEU A 258 12.65 8.12 -3.71
CA LEU A 258 11.24 8.42 -3.87
C LEU A 258 11.05 9.22 -5.16
N VAL A 259 10.40 8.61 -6.15
CA VAL A 259 10.33 9.17 -7.50
C VAL A 259 8.89 9.18 -8.01
N ASN A 260 8.54 10.15 -8.86
CA ASN A 260 7.31 10.05 -9.61
C ASN A 260 7.44 8.95 -10.64
N ARG A 261 6.35 8.25 -10.92
CA ARG A 261 6.35 7.20 -11.92
C ARG A 261 6.74 7.68 -13.31
N ARG A 262 6.37 8.91 -13.64
CA ARG A 262 6.62 9.49 -14.97
C ARG A 262 8.10 9.83 -15.20
N ASP A 263 8.90 9.89 -14.15
CA ASP A 263 10.29 10.37 -14.19
C ASP A 263 11.32 9.22 -14.23
N ILE A 264 10.85 7.97 -14.20
CA ILE A 264 11.71 6.78 -14.19
C ILE A 264 11.08 5.67 -15.03
N ASP A 265 11.90 4.89 -15.73
CA ASP A 265 11.44 3.67 -16.37
C ASP A 265 11.60 2.44 -15.46
N MET A 266 11.02 1.33 -15.88
CA MET A 266 11.02 0.08 -15.11
C MET A 266 12.42 -0.48 -14.87
N ASN A 267 13.30 -0.41 -15.88
CA ASN A 267 14.64 -0.97 -15.80
C ASN A 267 15.51 -0.17 -14.82
N HIS A 268 15.41 1.15 -14.85
CA HIS A 268 16.08 2.03 -13.90
C HIS A 268 15.57 1.85 -12.48
N ALA A 269 14.25 1.72 -12.27
CA ALA A 269 13.70 1.44 -10.94
C ALA A 269 14.24 0.11 -10.36
N VAL A 270 14.35 -0.93 -11.20
CA VAL A 270 14.96 -2.21 -10.82
C VAL A 270 16.46 -2.06 -10.52
N ALA A 271 17.20 -1.31 -11.35
CA ALA A 271 18.63 -1.07 -11.12
C ALA A 271 18.91 -0.35 -9.79
N VAL A 272 18.06 0.62 -9.42
CA VAL A 272 18.15 1.30 -8.12
C VAL A 272 17.81 0.35 -6.98
N MET A 273 16.75 -0.45 -7.17
CA MET A 273 16.32 -1.44 -6.19
C MET A 273 17.41 -2.48 -5.86
N THR A 274 18.14 -2.96 -6.88
CA THR A 274 19.23 -3.95 -6.71
C THR A 274 20.58 -3.31 -6.37
N GLY A 275 20.71 -1.99 -6.51
CA GLY A 275 21.98 -1.28 -6.28
C GLY A 275 22.95 -1.29 -7.45
N ALA A 276 22.51 -1.72 -8.62
CA ALA A 276 23.24 -1.52 -9.87
C ALA A 276 23.28 -0.04 -10.31
N ALA A 277 22.36 0.79 -9.80
CA ALA A 277 22.34 2.23 -10.03
C ALA A 277 21.99 3.01 -8.75
N THR A 278 22.25 4.32 -8.79
CA THR A 278 21.80 5.29 -7.78
C THR A 278 21.08 6.41 -8.52
N LEU A 279 19.96 6.89 -7.97
CA LEU A 279 19.32 8.11 -8.46
C LEU A 279 20.07 9.30 -7.85
N GLN A 280 20.63 10.15 -8.70
CA GLN A 280 21.21 11.43 -8.30
C GLN A 280 20.12 12.50 -8.18
#